data_AF-A0A1S9SK25-F1
#
_entry.id   AF-A0A1S9SK25-F1
#
_cell.length_a   1.000
_cell.length_b   1.000
_cell.length_c   1.000
_cell.angle_alpha   90.00
_cell.angle_beta   90.00
_cell.angle_gamma   90.00
#
_symmetry.space_group_name_H-M   'P 1'
#
loop_
_entity.id
_entity.type
_entity.pdbx_description
1 polymer ?
#
loop_
_entity_poly.entity_id
_entity_poly.type
_entity_poly.pdbx_seq_one_letter_code
_entity_poly.pdbx_strand_id
1 'polypeptide(L)'
;TTITNTYKNTETTEVSGKKVWEDYNNKFNTRPESITVQLLQNGTEFQTQEVKADKEGNWNFSFKDLPKYDGQGNAYTYTVSEVKVNG
;
A
#
# COMPACT_ATOMS: atom_id res chain seq x y z
N THR A 1 -7.62 -6.00 -43.02
CA THR A 1 -7.98 -6.37 -41.65
C THR A 1 -6.76 -6.24 -40.78
N THR A 2 -6.84 -5.48 -39.69
CA THR A 2 -5.75 -5.38 -38.71
C THR A 2 -6.03 -6.38 -37.58
N ILE A 3 -5.08 -7.26 -37.30
CA ILE A 3 -5.11 -8.15 -36.14
C ILE A 3 -4.09 -7.60 -35.15
N THR A 4 -4.53 -7.24 -33.94
CA THR A 4 -3.65 -6.75 -32.87
C THR A 4 -3.57 -7.79 -31.78
N ASN A 5 -2.34 -8.23 -31.47
CA ASN A 5 -2.08 -9.09 -30.31
C ASN A 5 -1.78 -8.19 -29.10
N THR A 6 -2.56 -8.30 -28.03
CA THR A 6 -2.35 -7.54 -26.79
C THR A 6 -1.90 -8.47 -25.68
N TYR A 7 -0.81 -8.14 -25.00
CA TYR A 7 -0.39 -8.85 -23.80
C TYR A 7 -1.43 -8.70 -22.68
N LYS A 8 -1.77 -9.80 -22.01
CA LYS A 8 -2.63 -9.81 -20.82
C LYS A 8 -1.78 -10.32 -19.66
N ASN A 9 -1.51 -9.44 -18.70
CA ASN A 9 -0.81 -9.82 -17.48
C ASN A 9 -1.72 -10.72 -16.61
N THR A 10 -1.23 -11.90 -16.23
CA THR A 10 -1.88 -12.82 -15.29
C THR A 10 -1.12 -12.98 -13.98
N GLU A 11 0.06 -12.35 -13.86
CA GLU A 11 0.87 -12.39 -12.65
C GLU A 11 0.53 -11.24 -11.71
N THR A 12 0.33 -11.60 -10.45
CA THR A 12 0.12 -10.65 -9.36
C THR A 12 1.26 -10.73 -8.33
N THR A 13 1.36 -9.67 -7.53
CA THR A 13 2.23 -9.57 -6.37
C THR A 13 1.45 -8.98 -5.20
N GLU A 14 2.11 -8.92 -4.05
CA GLU A 14 1.56 -8.32 -2.84
C GLU A 14 2.60 -7.42 -2.18
N VAL A 15 2.12 -6.37 -1.52
CA VAL A 15 2.92 -5.47 -0.69
C VAL A 15 2.29 -5.45 0.69
N SER A 16 3.02 -5.91 1.69
CA SER A 16 2.58 -5.92 3.08
C SER A 16 3.63 -5.28 3.98
N GLY A 17 3.18 -4.81 5.14
CA GLY A 17 4.05 -4.17 6.10
C GLY A 17 3.37 -3.90 7.43
N LYS A 18 4.14 -3.32 8.35
CA LYS A 18 3.65 -2.92 9.66
C LYS A 18 4.12 -1.51 10.02
N LYS A 19 3.26 -0.76 10.69
CA LYS A 19 3.61 0.53 11.31
C LYS A 19 4.11 0.24 12.73
N VAL A 20 5.31 0.73 13.02
CA VAL A 20 5.89 0.73 14.36
C VAL A 20 5.86 2.16 14.90
N TRP A 21 5.42 2.31 16.14
CA TRP A 21 5.36 3.59 16.84
C TRP A 21 6.48 3.66 17.87
N GLU A 22 7.41 4.61 17.69
CA GLU A 22 8.43 4.95 18.70
C GLU A 22 7.98 6.18 19.51
N ASP A 23 6.89 6.03 20.27
CA ASP A 23 6.20 7.11 21.00
C ASP A 23 6.06 6.84 22.51
N TYR A 24 7.00 6.07 23.07
CA TYR A 24 7.00 5.64 24.48
C TYR A 24 5.71 4.91 24.89
N ASN A 25 5.23 3.99 24.05
CA ASN A 25 3.98 3.27 24.26
C ASN A 25 2.79 4.22 24.42
N ASN A 26 2.71 5.23 23.54
CA ASN A 26 1.67 6.27 23.54
C ASN A 26 1.54 7.02 24.88
N LYS A 27 2.65 7.27 25.60
CA LYS A 27 2.66 7.93 26.93
C LYS A 27 1.92 9.27 26.97
N PHE A 28 1.92 9.99 25.85
CA PHE A 28 1.33 11.32 25.73
C PHE A 28 -0.07 11.32 25.11
N ASN A 29 -0.64 10.16 24.79
CA ASN A 29 -1.95 10.03 24.13
C ASN A 29 -2.07 10.83 22.81
N THR A 30 -0.97 10.96 22.07
CA THR A 30 -0.91 11.69 20.79
C THR A 30 -1.03 10.76 19.58
N ARG A 31 -1.04 9.44 19.80
CA ARG A 31 -1.20 8.47 18.71
C ARG A 31 -2.60 8.59 18.11
N PRO A 32 -2.73 8.75 16.78
CA PRO A 32 -4.03 8.83 16.13
C PRO A 32 -4.78 7.49 16.21
N GLU A 33 -6.10 7.52 16.07
CA GLU A 33 -6.94 6.31 16.03
C GLU A 33 -6.70 5.47 14.77
N SER A 34 -6.35 6.13 13.65
CA SER A 34 -6.02 5.49 12.39
C SER A 34 -4.96 6.26 11.62
N ILE A 35 -4.33 5.59 10.65
CA ILE A 35 -3.47 6.21 9.64
C ILE A 35 -3.96 5.79 8.26
N THR A 36 -3.62 6.59 7.25
CA THR A 36 -3.86 6.21 5.85
C THR A 36 -2.53 5.87 5.19
N VAL A 37 -2.42 4.61 4.77
CA VAL A 37 -1.28 4.10 4.01
C VAL A 37 -1.64 4.12 2.52
N GLN A 38 -0.83 4.77 1.71
CA GLN A 38 -0.98 4.90 0.27
C GLN A 38 0.02 3.99 -0.43
N LEU A 39 -0.47 3.21 -1.38
CA LEU A 39 0.33 2.45 -2.32
C LEU A 39 0.45 3.25 -3.62
N LEU A 40 1.68 3.51 -4.03
CA LEU A 40 2.02 4.16 -5.28
C LEU A 40 2.45 3.08 -6.29
N GLN A 41 1.91 3.14 -7.50
CA GLN A 41 2.33 2.36 -8.67
C GLN A 41 3.04 3.30 -9.64
N ASN A 42 4.32 3.02 -9.93
CA ASN A 42 5.18 3.89 -10.75
C ASN A 42 5.14 5.37 -10.30
N GLY A 43 5.12 5.59 -8.99
CA GLY A 43 5.09 6.93 -8.40
C GLY A 43 3.72 7.64 -8.42
N THR A 44 2.67 7.00 -8.94
CA THR A 44 1.29 7.53 -8.94
C THR A 44 0.44 6.77 -7.93
N GLU A 45 -0.49 7.44 -7.25
CA GLU A 45 -1.44 6.80 -6.34
C GLU A 45 -2.21 5.66 -7.03
N PHE A 46 -2.17 4.48 -6.42
CA PHE A 46 -2.85 3.29 -6.93
C PHE A 46 -3.95 2.82 -5.98
N GLN A 47 -3.64 2.70 -4.69
CA GLN A 47 -4.58 2.28 -3.65
C GLN A 47 -4.29 2.99 -2.34
N THR A 48 -5.28 3.09 -1.48
CA THR A 48 -5.14 3.56 -0.09
C THR A 48 -5.80 2.58 0.86
N GLN A 49 -5.20 2.39 2.03
CA GLN A 49 -5.74 1.58 3.10
C GLN A 49 -5.75 2.38 4.41
N GLU A 50 -6.91 2.46 5.06
CA GLU A 50 -6.97 2.89 6.46
C GLU A 50 -6.45 1.75 7.33
N VAL A 51 -5.48 2.06 8.19
CA VAL A 51 -4.86 1.12 9.12
C VAL A 51 -5.17 1.56 10.54
N LYS A 52 -5.59 0.61 11.38
CA LYS A 52 -5.87 0.79 12.80
C LYS A 52 -5.09 -0.25 13.59
N ALA A 53 -4.90 0.01 14.88
CA ALA A 53 -4.44 -1.00 15.81
C ALA A 53 -5.40 -2.20 15.83
N ASP A 54 -4.88 -3.41 15.75
CA ASP A 54 -5.65 -4.62 16.08
C ASP A 54 -5.80 -4.78 17.61
N LYS A 55 -6.38 -5.91 18.02
CA LYS A 55 -6.61 -6.23 19.44
C LYS A 55 -5.30 -6.36 20.25
N GLU A 56 -4.18 -6.62 19.59
CA GLU A 56 -2.86 -6.75 20.19
C GLU A 56 -2.05 -5.45 20.10
N GLY A 57 -2.62 -4.40 19.48
CA GLY A 57 -1.96 -3.12 19.28
C GLY A 57 -1.06 -3.07 18.05
N ASN A 58 -1.05 -4.11 17.21
CA ASN A 58 -0.25 -4.12 15.98
C ASN A 58 -0.97 -3.37 14.86
N TRP A 59 -0.18 -2.66 14.06
CA TRP A 59 -0.68 -1.89 12.92
C TRP A 59 -0.15 -2.55 11.64
N ASN A 60 -0.98 -3.36 10.99
CA ASN A 60 -0.58 -4.14 9.82
C ASN A 60 -1.37 -3.69 8.59
N PHE A 61 -0.73 -3.72 7.42
CA PHE A 61 -1.38 -3.43 6.13
C PHE A 61 -0.92 -4.41 5.06
N SER A 62 -1.78 -4.63 4.07
CA SER A 62 -1.50 -5.55 2.97
C SER A 62 -2.33 -5.18 1.75
N PHE A 63 -1.63 -4.98 0.65
CA PHE A 63 -2.18 -4.81 -0.68
C PHE A 63 -1.90 -6.08 -1.47
N LYS A 64 -2.96 -6.75 -1.93
CA LYS A 64 -2.89 -8.03 -2.64
C LYS A 64 -3.33 -7.85 -4.08
N ASP A 65 -3.07 -8.88 -4.89
CA ASP A 65 -3.52 -8.95 -6.28
C ASP A 65 -3.05 -7.78 -7.15
N LEU A 66 -1.84 -7.26 -6.84
CA LEU A 66 -1.23 -6.15 -7.55
C LEU A 66 -0.65 -6.64 -8.89
N PRO A 67 -1.02 -6.07 -10.04
CA PRO A 67 -0.47 -6.51 -11.32
C PRO A 67 1.04 -6.32 -11.36
N LYS A 68 1.83 -7.33 -11.77
CA LYS A 68 3.29 -7.15 -11.87
C LYS A 68 3.75 -6.29 -13.04
N TYR A 69 3.03 -6.33 -14.16
CA TYR A 69 3.39 -5.71 -15.43
C TYR A 69 2.25 -4.90 -16.02
N ASP A 70 2.60 -3.85 -16.78
CA ASP A 70 1.67 -3.05 -17.58
C ASP A 70 1.22 -3.77 -18.87
N GLY A 71 0.38 -3.11 -19.67
CA GLY A 71 -0.11 -3.66 -20.94
C GLY A 71 0.96 -3.80 -22.03
N GLN A 72 2.15 -3.24 -21.82
CA GLN A 72 3.32 -3.34 -22.71
C GLN A 72 4.35 -4.37 -22.20
N GLY A 73 4.15 -4.93 -21.01
CA GLY A 73 5.05 -5.89 -20.38
C GLY A 73 6.13 -5.27 -19.50
N ASN A 74 6.09 -3.97 -19.21
CA ASN A 74 7.03 -3.34 -18.28
C ASN A 74 6.61 -3.61 -16.84
N ALA A 75 7.58 -3.90 -15.96
CA ALA A 75 7.30 -4.15 -14.55
C ALA A 75 6.84 -2.87 -13.83
N TYR A 76 5.80 -3.00 -13.01
CA TYR A 76 5.39 -1.95 -12.08
C TYR A 76 6.34 -1.89 -10.88
N THR A 77 6.68 -0.67 -10.47
CA THR A 77 7.35 -0.40 -9.20
C THR A 77 6.30 0.03 -8.17
N TYR A 78 6.23 -0.70 -7.06
CA TYR A 78 5.34 -0.39 -5.95
C TYR A 78 6.10 0.22 -4.78
N THR A 79 5.62 1.35 -4.26
CA THR A 79 6.17 1.99 -3.06
C THR A 79 5.05 2.38 -2.12
N VAL A 80 5.32 2.40 -0.82
CA VAL A 80 4.34 2.75 0.20
C VAL A 80 4.69 4.10 0.80
N SER A 81 3.67 4.95 0.98
CA SER A 81 3.78 6.24 1.65
C SER A 81 2.70 6.37 2.72
N GLU A 82 3.01 7.01 3.84
CA GLU A 82 2.01 7.36 4.85
C GLU A 82 1.50 8.78 4.57
N VAL A 83 0.19 8.93 4.42
CA VAL A 83 -0.42 10.26 4.34
C VAL A 83 -0.37 10.84 5.75
N LYS A 84 0.22 12.03 5.90
CA LYS A 84 0.23 12.74 7.18
C LYS A 84 -1.21 12.91 7.65
N VAL A 85 -1.55 12.24 8.75
CA VAL A 85 -2.73 12.59 9.53
C VAL A 85 -2.40 13.86 10.30
N ASN A 86 -3.24 14.88 10.18
CA ASN A 86 -3.16 16.05 11.05
C ASN A 86 -3.53 15.57 12.46
N GLY A 87 -2.52 15.42 13.32
CA GLY A 87 -2.69 15.17 14.75
C GLY A 87 -3.05 16.43 15.51
#